data_AF-A0A7J7MW42-F1
#
_entry.id   AF-A0A7J7MW42-F1
#
_cell.length_a   1.000
_cell.length_b   1.000
_cell.length_c   1.000
_cell.angle_alpha   90.00
_cell.angle_beta   90.00
_cell.angle_gamma   90.00
#
_symmetry.space_group_name_H-M   'P 1'
#
loop_
_entity.id
_entity.type
_entity.pdbx_description
1 polymer ?
#
loop_
_entity_poly.entity_id
_entity_poly.type
_entity_poly.pdbx_seq_one_letter_code
_entity_poly.pdbx_strand_id
1 'polypeptide(L)'
;MSPASGRARKLILGWMKDAGLRTWVDQMGHESQWEVRKSEVTDRGDCISDEEGVRFQSTFLGSAALAGILPVSTLHIANKRAATVKDALKENSFEATEESLLQLKYDPKAVWGYIKVHIEQGPVLESLGLPLGVVNGIAGQTRLKVTVKGSQGHAGTVPMSMRQDPMTAAAELIILLESLFGEISSWPGASNVIPGQVVFTVDLRAIENMVRETILSELSHRMYQICDRHSVYCIIDRHDAMALSHLSKVGMLFVRCRGGISHSPAEHVLDDDVWVAGLAVLAFLESNLYSSMQKVQHNFKKVQLKMLLDSAGTMMTVLCSQVHSRNCFKPMKIIHKASRRISRESEFFMYATPAQPLRNKTAKPNIGID
;
A
#
# COMPACT_ATOMS: atom_id res chain seq x y z
N MET A 1 -0.74 0.94 18.72
CA MET A 1 -1.08 -0.34 18.05
C MET A 1 -2.10 -1.12 18.88
N SER A 2 -2.93 -2.00 18.30
CA SER A 2 -3.96 -2.76 19.04
C SER A 2 -3.46 -4.16 19.41
N PRO A 3 -4.06 -4.85 20.41
CA PRO A 3 -3.70 -6.24 20.70
C PRO A 3 -3.88 -7.18 19.50
N ALA A 4 -4.88 -6.90 18.64
CA ALA A 4 -5.11 -7.65 17.42
C ALA A 4 -3.98 -7.45 16.40
N SER A 5 -3.53 -6.20 16.20
CA SER A 5 -2.38 -5.93 15.31
C SER A 5 -1.12 -6.60 15.84
N GLY A 6 -0.92 -6.62 17.17
CA GLY A 6 0.20 -7.34 17.80
C GLY A 6 0.19 -8.86 17.58
N ARG A 7 -0.99 -9.50 17.44
CA ARG A 7 -1.08 -10.93 17.10
C ARG A 7 -0.82 -11.18 15.61
N ALA A 8 -1.40 -10.36 14.74
CA ALA A 8 -1.16 -10.44 13.29
C ALA A 8 0.34 -10.32 12.99
N ARG A 9 1.04 -9.39 13.65
CA ARG A 9 2.50 -9.25 13.59
C ARG A 9 3.25 -10.55 13.82
N LYS A 10 2.96 -11.19 14.95
CA LYS A 10 3.67 -12.40 15.39
C LYS A 10 3.48 -13.53 14.39
N LEU A 11 2.28 -13.63 13.80
CA LEU A 11 1.96 -14.63 12.79
C LEU A 11 2.77 -14.39 11.50
N ILE A 12 2.74 -13.17 10.98
CA ILE A 12 3.46 -12.77 9.76
C ILE A 12 4.97 -12.99 9.94
N LEU A 13 5.55 -12.54 11.06
CA LEU A 13 6.97 -12.77 11.38
C LEU A 13 7.33 -14.26 11.46
N GLY A 14 6.39 -15.11 11.88
CA GLY A 14 6.56 -16.57 11.85
C GLY A 14 6.74 -17.08 10.43
N TRP A 15 5.79 -16.78 9.54
CA TRP A 15 5.84 -17.19 8.13
C TRP A 15 7.10 -16.71 7.41
N MET A 16 7.58 -15.53 7.75
CA MET A 16 8.81 -14.96 7.20
C MET A 16 10.05 -15.74 7.62
N LYS A 17 10.15 -16.06 8.91
CA LYS A 17 11.26 -16.88 9.43
C LYS A 17 11.22 -18.29 8.84
N ASP A 18 10.04 -18.85 8.68
CA ASP A 18 9.84 -20.16 8.02
C ASP A 18 10.28 -20.13 6.55
N ALA A 19 10.11 -18.99 5.88
CA ALA A 19 10.63 -18.74 4.53
C ALA A 19 12.16 -18.47 4.48
N GLY A 20 12.86 -18.55 5.62
CA GLY A 20 14.31 -18.34 5.71
C GLY A 20 14.74 -16.87 5.70
N LEU A 21 13.80 -15.95 5.95
CA LEU A 21 14.04 -14.52 5.86
C LEU A 21 14.56 -13.96 7.19
N ARG A 22 15.52 -13.02 7.11
CA ARG A 22 15.89 -12.20 8.27
C ARG A 22 14.76 -11.21 8.54
N THR A 23 14.39 -11.00 9.80
CA THR A 23 13.27 -10.12 10.16
C THR A 23 13.63 -9.22 11.33
N TRP A 24 13.24 -7.94 11.28
CA TRP A 24 13.27 -7.02 12.42
C TRP A 24 12.02 -6.15 12.48
N VAL A 25 11.86 -5.44 13.60
CA VAL A 25 10.77 -4.50 13.86
C VAL A 25 11.39 -3.18 14.30
N ASP A 26 10.88 -2.08 13.77
CA ASP A 26 11.44 -0.77 14.02
C ASP A 26 10.71 0.01 15.12
N GLN A 27 11.15 1.24 15.42
CA GLN A 27 10.67 2.04 16.56
C GLN A 27 9.24 2.57 16.40
N MET A 28 8.68 2.54 15.18
CA MET A 28 7.26 2.86 14.94
C MET A 28 6.39 1.59 14.90
N GLY A 29 7.00 0.45 15.24
CA GLY A 29 6.38 -0.85 15.15
C GLY A 29 6.13 -1.25 13.70
N HIS A 30 6.84 -0.70 12.71
CA HIS A 30 6.75 -1.25 11.35
C HIS A 30 7.32 -2.65 11.34
N GLU A 31 6.62 -3.46 10.58
CA GLU A 31 6.86 -4.88 10.55
C GLU A 31 7.66 -5.21 9.31
N SER A 32 8.63 -6.10 9.50
CA SER A 32 9.15 -6.98 8.46
C SER A 32 9.86 -6.33 7.29
N GLN A 33 10.91 -5.58 7.58
CA GLN A 33 12.01 -5.58 6.63
C GLN A 33 12.59 -7.00 6.64
N TRP A 34 12.43 -7.71 5.53
CA TRP A 34 13.26 -8.86 5.26
C TRP A 34 14.31 -8.52 4.23
N GLU A 35 15.45 -9.20 4.27
CA GLU A 35 16.52 -8.99 3.31
C GLU A 35 16.88 -10.34 2.70
N VAL A 36 16.65 -10.47 1.40
CA VAL A 36 17.33 -11.46 0.58
C VAL A 36 18.45 -10.73 -0.15
N ARG A 37 19.70 -10.93 0.30
CA ARG A 37 20.87 -10.48 -0.46
C ARG A 37 21.10 -11.45 -1.60
N LYS A 38 20.81 -11.01 -2.82
CA LYS A 38 21.27 -11.67 -4.04
C LYS A 38 22.18 -10.70 -4.77
N SER A 39 23.49 -10.88 -4.62
CA SER A 39 24.52 -10.03 -5.24
C SER A 39 24.42 -8.55 -4.82
N GLU A 40 24.33 -7.61 -5.77
CA GLU A 40 24.30 -6.15 -5.55
C GLU A 40 22.90 -5.59 -5.22
N VAL A 41 21.85 -6.42 -5.27
CA VAL A 41 20.46 -6.01 -5.01
C VAL A 41 19.92 -6.72 -3.77
N THR A 42 19.25 -5.95 -2.91
CA THR A 42 18.55 -6.44 -1.72
C THR A 42 17.06 -6.27 -1.92
N ASP A 43 16.32 -7.39 -1.94
CA ASP A 43 14.86 -7.34 -1.92
C ASP A 43 14.36 -7.21 -0.47
N ARG A 44 13.47 -6.24 -0.25
CA ARG A 44 12.77 -6.04 1.02
C ARG A 44 11.25 -6.07 0.84
N GLY A 45 10.57 -6.77 1.74
CA GLY A 45 9.16 -6.57 2.02
C GLY A 45 9.01 -5.56 3.14
N ASP A 46 7.84 -4.92 3.25
CA ASP A 46 7.50 -4.04 4.37
C ASP A 46 6.02 -4.24 4.72
N CYS A 47 5.72 -4.44 6.00
CA CYS A 47 4.37 -4.37 6.56
C CYS A 47 4.25 -3.04 7.31
N ILE A 48 3.57 -2.08 6.69
CA ILE A 48 3.55 -0.69 7.12
C ILE A 48 2.44 -0.47 8.16
N SER A 49 2.79 0.15 9.28
CA SER A 49 1.84 0.46 10.35
C SER A 49 0.89 1.60 9.98
N ASP A 50 -0.39 1.40 10.31
CA ASP A 50 -1.47 2.40 10.31
C ASP A 50 -1.58 3.22 9.01
N GLU A 51 -1.86 2.53 7.91
CA GLU A 51 -2.15 3.13 6.60
C GLU A 51 -3.53 3.83 6.62
N GLU A 52 -4.53 3.14 7.14
CA GLU A 52 -5.95 3.56 7.19
C GLU A 52 -6.24 4.76 8.08
N GLY A 53 -5.45 4.97 9.15
CA GLY A 53 -5.57 6.10 10.07
C GLY A 53 -6.85 6.14 10.91
N VAL A 54 -7.56 5.02 11.03
CA VAL A 54 -8.87 4.95 11.73
C VAL A 54 -8.74 5.28 13.23
N ARG A 55 -7.64 4.86 13.88
CA ARG A 55 -7.52 4.99 15.34
C ARG A 55 -7.15 6.41 15.79
N PHE A 56 -6.28 7.09 15.05
CA PHE A 56 -5.73 8.39 15.43
C PHE A 56 -6.11 9.52 14.47
N GLN A 57 -6.98 9.24 13.48
CA GLN A 57 -7.35 10.19 12.43
C GLN A 57 -6.13 10.74 11.65
N SER A 58 -5.02 10.00 11.69
CA SER A 58 -3.78 10.29 10.99
C SER A 58 -3.42 9.07 10.18
N THR A 59 -3.44 9.21 8.85
CA THR A 59 -3.16 8.13 7.91
C THR A 59 -1.67 8.01 7.63
N PHE A 60 -1.25 6.85 7.12
CA PHE A 60 0.11 6.62 6.61
C PHE A 60 1.21 6.84 7.65
N LEU A 61 0.91 6.74 8.95
CA LEU A 61 1.87 7.03 10.02
C LEU A 61 3.20 6.33 9.76
N GLY A 62 3.12 5.05 9.36
CA GLY A 62 4.33 4.29 9.17
C GLY A 62 5.12 4.62 7.92
N SER A 63 4.45 4.70 6.77
CA SER A 63 5.10 5.10 5.53
C SER A 63 5.65 6.53 5.60
N ALA A 64 5.00 7.44 6.33
CA ALA A 64 5.46 8.81 6.55
C ALA A 64 6.74 8.85 7.40
N ALA A 65 6.87 7.97 8.39
CA ALA A 65 8.11 7.83 9.16
C ALA A 65 9.24 7.28 8.27
N LEU A 66 8.99 6.25 7.45
CA LEU A 66 10.00 5.70 6.53
C LEU A 66 10.46 6.72 5.47
N ALA A 67 9.54 7.53 4.96
CA ALA A 67 9.85 8.62 4.03
C ALA A 67 10.49 9.85 4.71
N GLY A 68 10.50 9.90 6.05
CA GLY A 68 11.04 11.02 6.82
C GLY A 68 10.23 12.30 6.72
N ILE A 69 8.92 12.19 6.45
CA ILE A 69 7.99 13.33 6.35
C ILE A 69 7.01 13.42 7.53
N LEU A 70 7.06 12.45 8.47
CA LEU A 70 6.19 12.44 9.64
C LEU A 70 6.60 13.54 10.63
N PRO A 71 5.73 14.53 10.92
CA PRO A 71 6.03 15.54 11.91
C PRO A 71 6.09 14.93 13.32
N VAL A 72 7.04 15.36 14.16
CA VAL A 72 7.18 14.89 15.55
C VAL A 72 5.92 15.19 16.37
N SER A 73 5.21 16.28 16.06
CA SER A 73 3.93 16.65 16.67
C SER A 73 2.87 15.54 16.54
N THR A 74 2.96 14.68 15.52
CA THR A 74 2.04 13.55 15.29
C THR A 74 2.06 12.54 16.44
N LEU A 75 3.19 12.40 17.15
CA LEU A 75 3.30 11.52 18.31
C LEU A 75 2.35 11.92 19.45
N HIS A 76 1.94 13.19 19.48
CA HIS A 76 1.06 13.76 20.50
C HIS A 76 -0.43 13.73 20.11
N ILE A 77 -0.77 13.25 18.90
CA ILE A 77 -2.18 13.12 18.49
C ILE A 77 -2.87 12.09 19.37
N ALA A 78 -3.97 12.51 20.00
CA ALA A 78 -4.81 11.67 20.84
C ALA A 78 -5.95 11.04 20.06
N ASN A 79 -6.28 9.79 20.39
CA ASN A 79 -7.49 9.15 19.89
C ASN A 79 -8.75 9.60 20.67
N LYS A 80 -9.93 9.10 20.27
CA LYS A 80 -11.22 9.37 20.93
C LYS A 80 -11.26 9.00 22.44
N ARG A 81 -10.30 8.22 22.94
CA ARG A 81 -10.15 7.83 24.35
C ARG A 81 -9.00 8.56 25.05
N ALA A 82 -8.51 9.66 24.47
CA ALA A 82 -7.43 10.51 24.98
C ALA A 82 -6.04 9.87 25.07
N ALA A 83 -5.84 8.64 24.59
CA ALA A 83 -4.49 8.04 24.51
C ALA A 83 -3.77 8.52 23.24
N THR A 84 -2.49 8.90 23.37
CA THR A 84 -1.70 9.41 22.25
C THR A 84 -1.10 8.31 21.38
N VAL A 85 -0.61 8.66 20.19
CA VAL A 85 0.20 7.76 19.35
C VAL A 85 1.41 7.27 20.13
N LYS A 86 2.10 8.17 20.85
CA LYS A 86 3.25 7.84 21.70
C LYS A 86 2.91 6.82 22.79
N ASP A 87 1.78 7.01 23.48
CA ASP A 87 1.33 6.07 24.52
C ASP A 87 1.06 4.68 23.91
N ALA A 88 0.39 4.64 22.76
CA ALA A 88 0.04 3.39 22.11
C ALA A 88 1.25 2.64 21.51
N LEU A 89 2.36 3.34 21.23
CA LEU A 89 3.65 2.74 20.89
C LEU A 89 4.34 2.18 22.15
N LYS A 90 4.36 2.98 23.22
CA LYS A 90 4.95 2.61 24.52
C LYS A 90 4.28 1.38 25.13
N GLU A 91 2.95 1.29 25.06
CA GLU A 91 2.17 0.11 25.47
C GLU A 91 2.56 -1.17 24.71
N ASN A 92 3.12 -1.03 23.51
CA ASN A 92 3.57 -2.13 22.68
C ASN A 92 5.11 -2.29 22.72
N SER A 93 5.76 -1.69 23.71
CA SER A 93 7.21 -1.73 23.94
C SER A 93 8.03 -1.08 22.83
N PHE A 94 7.48 -0.08 22.15
CA PHE A 94 8.19 0.76 21.19
C PHE A 94 8.39 2.16 21.75
N GLU A 95 9.63 2.65 21.75
CA GLU A 95 9.95 4.01 22.15
C GLU A 95 10.23 4.87 20.92
N ALA A 96 9.24 5.69 20.54
CA ALA A 96 9.39 6.68 19.49
C ALA A 96 9.83 8.03 20.08
N THR A 97 11.07 8.42 19.77
CA THR A 97 11.66 9.74 19.97
C THR A 97 11.87 10.45 18.63
N GLU A 98 12.09 11.77 18.66
CA GLU A 98 12.46 12.54 17.47
C GLU A 98 13.70 11.95 16.77
N GLU A 99 14.74 11.61 17.54
CA GLU A 99 15.95 10.97 17.04
C GLU A 99 15.64 9.61 16.38
N SER A 100 14.75 8.81 16.96
CA SER A 100 14.36 7.53 16.38
C SER A 100 13.62 7.71 15.04
N LEU A 101 12.78 8.73 14.91
CA LEU A 101 12.08 9.04 13.65
C LEU A 101 13.07 9.44 12.55
N LEU A 102 14.11 10.19 12.90
CA LEU A 102 15.17 10.55 11.97
C LEU A 102 15.99 9.32 11.52
N GLN A 103 16.24 8.36 12.42
CA GLN A 103 16.95 7.12 12.10
C GLN A 103 16.14 6.14 11.25
N LEU A 104 14.81 6.19 11.33
CA LEU A 104 13.91 5.37 10.52
C LEU A 104 13.87 5.76 9.05
N LYS A 105 14.25 7.01 8.75
CA LYS A 105 14.22 7.55 7.40
C LYS A 105 15.13 6.75 6.48
N TYR A 106 14.55 6.23 5.40
CA TYR A 106 15.32 5.61 4.33
C TYR A 106 16.11 6.68 3.55
N ASP A 107 17.33 6.32 3.12
CA ASP A 107 18.04 7.07 2.09
C ASP A 107 17.34 6.81 0.73
N PRO A 108 16.82 7.84 0.03
CA PRO A 108 16.23 7.69 -1.29
C PRO A 108 17.14 6.97 -2.29
N LYS A 109 18.47 7.12 -2.15
CA LYS A 109 19.45 6.45 -3.03
C LYS A 109 19.56 4.95 -2.78
N ALA A 110 19.15 4.48 -1.60
CA ALA A 110 19.19 3.08 -1.21
C ALA A 110 17.93 2.31 -1.63
N VAL A 111 16.88 2.99 -2.12
CA VAL A 111 15.60 2.38 -2.51
C VAL A 111 15.40 2.52 -4.01
N TRP A 112 15.51 1.42 -4.75
CA TRP A 112 15.33 1.43 -6.21
C TRP A 112 13.86 1.63 -6.63
N GLY A 113 12.92 1.04 -5.88
CA GLY A 113 11.49 1.17 -6.10
C GLY A 113 10.67 0.39 -5.08
N TYR A 114 9.38 0.70 -5.00
CA TYR A 114 8.41 0.07 -4.11
C TYR A 114 7.23 -0.46 -4.94
N ILE A 115 6.85 -1.72 -4.72
CA ILE A 115 5.70 -2.35 -5.41
C ILE A 115 4.67 -2.76 -4.36
N LYS A 116 3.44 -2.24 -4.48
CA LYS A 116 2.31 -2.61 -3.63
C LYS A 116 1.33 -3.47 -4.43
N VAL A 117 1.01 -4.66 -3.94
CA VAL A 117 -0.17 -5.40 -4.39
C VAL A 117 -1.32 -5.03 -3.48
N HIS A 118 -2.46 -4.70 -4.05
CA HIS A 118 -3.65 -4.34 -3.30
C HIS A 118 -4.90 -4.82 -4.04
N ILE A 119 -5.99 -4.99 -3.32
CA ILE A 119 -7.29 -5.18 -3.98
C ILE A 119 -7.72 -3.86 -4.62
N GLU A 120 -8.49 -3.92 -5.71
CA GLU A 120 -8.93 -2.73 -6.46
C GLU A 120 -9.79 -1.79 -5.61
N GLN A 121 -10.60 -2.35 -4.70
CA GLN A 121 -11.65 -1.63 -3.95
C GLN A 121 -12.67 -0.92 -4.85
N GLY A 122 -12.75 -1.34 -6.11
CA GLY A 122 -13.64 -0.82 -7.13
C GLY A 122 -14.14 -1.95 -8.05
N PRO A 123 -15.15 -1.68 -8.88
CA PRO A 123 -15.80 -2.70 -9.70
C PRO A 123 -15.18 -2.86 -11.10
N VAL A 124 -14.12 -2.13 -11.44
CA VAL A 124 -13.62 -2.01 -12.81
C VAL A 124 -13.06 -3.33 -13.32
N LEU A 125 -12.14 -3.98 -12.60
CA LEU A 125 -11.56 -5.26 -13.02
C LEU A 125 -12.61 -6.35 -13.10
N GLU A 126 -13.60 -6.34 -12.19
CA GLU A 126 -14.73 -7.28 -12.27
C GLU A 126 -15.59 -7.03 -13.51
N SER A 127 -15.94 -5.78 -13.80
CA SER A 127 -16.73 -5.41 -14.98
C SER A 127 -16.03 -5.76 -16.29
N LEU A 128 -14.70 -5.71 -16.32
CA LEU A 128 -13.87 -6.07 -17.46
C LEU A 128 -13.53 -7.56 -17.52
N GLY A 129 -13.87 -8.34 -16.48
CA GLY A 129 -13.51 -9.76 -16.38
C GLY A 129 -12.00 -10.01 -16.24
N LEU A 130 -11.22 -9.02 -15.79
CA LEU A 130 -9.77 -9.11 -15.66
C LEU A 130 -9.38 -9.43 -14.21
N PRO A 131 -8.39 -10.31 -13.96
CA PRO A 131 -7.96 -10.65 -12.59
C PRO A 131 -6.99 -9.62 -12.00
N LEU A 132 -6.27 -8.87 -12.85
CA LEU A 132 -5.18 -7.99 -12.46
C LEU A 132 -5.19 -6.69 -13.29
N GLY A 133 -4.90 -5.57 -12.64
CA GLY A 133 -4.68 -4.27 -13.27
C GLY A 133 -3.34 -3.66 -12.86
N VAL A 134 -2.59 -3.12 -13.82
CA VAL A 134 -1.40 -2.31 -13.53
C VAL A 134 -1.83 -0.86 -13.33
N VAL A 135 -1.52 -0.29 -12.18
CA VAL A 135 -1.91 1.09 -11.85
C VAL A 135 -0.89 2.04 -12.45
N ASN A 136 -1.30 2.85 -13.44
CA ASN A 136 -0.43 3.86 -14.07
C ASN A 136 -0.10 5.04 -13.15
N GLY A 137 -0.89 5.26 -12.11
CA GLY A 137 -0.65 6.29 -11.09
C GLY A 137 -1.61 6.12 -9.92
N ILE A 138 -1.11 6.29 -8.70
CA ILE A 138 -1.94 6.36 -7.51
C ILE A 138 -2.39 7.80 -7.36
N ALA A 139 -3.70 8.04 -7.24
CA ALA A 139 -4.19 9.38 -6.98
C ALA A 139 -3.61 9.90 -5.64
N GLY A 140 -2.91 11.02 -5.71
CA GLY A 140 -2.55 11.82 -4.55
C GLY A 140 -3.79 12.14 -3.75
N GLN A 141 -3.80 11.73 -2.49
CA GLN A 141 -4.88 12.01 -1.56
C GLN A 141 -4.46 13.11 -0.58
N THR A 142 -5.36 14.03 -0.31
CA THR A 142 -5.24 15.04 0.73
C THR A 142 -6.56 15.06 1.51
N ARG A 143 -6.47 14.81 2.82
CA ARG A 143 -7.61 14.92 3.74
C ARG A 143 -7.57 16.28 4.41
N LEU A 144 -8.67 17.02 4.36
CA LEU A 144 -8.83 18.27 5.09
C LEU A 144 -9.77 18.05 6.26
N LYS A 145 -9.45 18.65 7.40
CA LYS A 145 -10.38 18.83 8.52
C LYS A 145 -10.73 20.30 8.61
N VAL A 146 -11.99 20.62 8.39
CA VAL A 146 -12.50 21.98 8.36
C VAL A 146 -13.26 22.22 9.63
N THR A 147 -12.86 23.23 10.38
CA THR A 147 -13.51 23.68 11.61
C THR A 147 -14.10 25.06 11.38
N VAL A 148 -15.42 25.14 11.36
CA VAL A 148 -16.19 26.39 11.29
C VAL A 148 -16.62 26.78 12.70
N LYS A 149 -16.27 27.97 13.14
CA LYS A 149 -16.60 28.54 14.46
C LYS A 149 -17.47 29.76 14.29
N GLY A 150 -18.58 29.77 15.02
CA GLY A 150 -19.50 30.88 15.08
C GLY A 150 -19.84 31.23 16.53
N SER A 151 -21.01 31.81 16.73
CA SER A 151 -21.48 32.23 18.05
C SER A 151 -22.68 31.40 18.48
N GLN A 152 -22.57 30.77 19.65
CA GLN A 152 -23.65 29.98 20.22
C GLN A 152 -24.78 30.91 20.70
N GLY A 153 -26.03 30.48 20.51
CA GLY A 153 -27.19 31.23 20.96
C GLY A 153 -28.45 30.39 20.96
N HIS A 154 -29.50 30.89 21.59
CA HIS A 154 -30.78 30.19 21.62
C HIS A 154 -31.50 30.36 20.28
N ALA A 155 -31.84 29.25 19.62
CA ALA A 155 -32.35 29.24 18.26
C ALA A 155 -33.71 29.95 18.10
N GLY A 156 -34.48 30.09 19.19
CA GLY A 156 -35.76 30.80 19.17
C GLY A 156 -35.68 32.30 19.46
N THR A 157 -34.59 32.81 20.03
CA THR A 157 -34.55 34.21 20.54
C THR A 157 -33.47 35.06 19.88
N VAL A 158 -32.44 34.47 19.26
CA VAL A 158 -31.45 35.24 18.49
C VAL A 158 -32.02 35.58 17.10
N PRO A 159 -32.20 36.87 16.77
CA PRO A 159 -32.68 37.31 15.46
C PRO A 159 -31.76 36.83 14.32
N MET A 160 -32.33 36.49 13.17
CA MET A 160 -31.57 35.95 12.04
C MET A 160 -30.42 36.85 11.57
N SER A 161 -30.62 38.17 11.55
CA SER A 161 -29.61 39.16 11.14
C SER A 161 -28.42 39.27 12.09
N MET A 162 -28.52 38.71 13.30
CA MET A 162 -27.47 38.76 14.33
C MET A 162 -26.75 37.41 14.49
N ARG A 163 -27.13 36.39 13.71
CA ARG A 163 -26.53 35.07 13.83
C ARG A 163 -25.18 35.03 13.14
N GLN A 164 -24.23 34.40 13.81
CA GLN A 164 -22.99 33.89 13.21
C GLN A 164 -23.08 32.36 13.30
N ASP A 165 -23.94 31.78 12.49
CA ASP A 165 -24.30 30.36 12.57
C ASP A 165 -23.33 29.52 11.71
N PRO A 166 -22.47 28.70 12.33
CA PRO A 166 -21.50 27.89 11.61
C PRO A 166 -22.15 26.74 10.84
N MET A 167 -23.39 26.33 11.16
CA MET A 167 -24.09 25.26 10.44
C MET A 167 -24.58 25.73 9.07
N THR A 168 -25.09 26.96 8.97
CA THR A 168 -25.48 27.52 7.66
C THR A 168 -24.28 27.70 6.74
N ALA A 169 -23.16 28.17 7.28
CA ALA A 169 -21.91 28.24 6.52
C ALA A 169 -21.43 26.85 6.09
N ALA A 170 -21.43 25.87 7.00
CA ALA A 170 -21.05 24.49 6.70
C ALA A 170 -21.94 23.86 5.62
N ALA A 171 -23.25 24.11 5.63
CA ALA A 171 -24.16 23.61 4.60
C ALA A 171 -23.80 24.15 3.20
N GLU A 172 -23.49 25.45 3.08
CA GLU A 172 -23.04 26.03 1.81
C GLU A 172 -21.67 25.46 1.36
N LEU A 173 -20.75 25.27 2.31
CA LEU A 173 -19.46 24.64 2.04
C LEU A 173 -19.61 23.19 1.55
N ILE A 174 -20.54 22.43 2.11
CA ILE A 174 -20.81 21.04 1.69
C ILE A 174 -21.37 21.01 0.27
N ILE A 175 -22.26 21.95 -0.08
CA ILE A 175 -22.77 22.09 -1.45
C ILE A 175 -21.62 22.39 -2.42
N LEU A 176 -20.67 23.24 -2.05
CA LEU A 176 -19.48 23.51 -2.86
C LEU A 176 -18.59 22.26 -3.05
N LEU A 177 -18.48 21.42 -2.02
CA LEU A 177 -17.57 20.27 -2.00
C LEU A 177 -18.16 19.00 -2.64
N GLU A 178 -19.50 18.90 -2.71
CA GLU A 178 -20.24 17.77 -3.27
C GLU A 178 -19.69 16.40 -2.83
N SER A 179 -19.10 15.65 -3.77
CA SER A 179 -18.60 14.29 -3.56
C SER A 179 -17.33 14.19 -2.75
N LEU A 180 -16.69 15.32 -2.42
CA LEU A 180 -15.46 15.35 -1.61
C LEU A 180 -15.75 15.31 -0.10
N PHE A 181 -17.00 15.53 0.30
CA PHE A 181 -17.39 15.59 1.71
C PHE A 181 -17.39 14.21 2.39
N GLY A 182 -16.92 14.16 3.64
CA GLY A 182 -16.87 12.96 4.48
C GLY A 182 -17.83 13.01 5.68
N GLU A 183 -17.26 13.12 6.88
CA GLU A 183 -17.98 13.14 8.16
C GLU A 183 -18.28 14.59 8.57
N ILE A 184 -19.42 14.83 9.24
CA ILE A 184 -19.73 16.10 9.90
C ILE A 184 -20.12 15.87 11.36
N SER A 185 -19.72 16.80 12.21
CA SER A 185 -20.14 16.89 13.61
C SER A 185 -20.42 18.34 13.97
N SER A 186 -21.36 18.56 14.89
CA SER A 186 -21.67 19.89 15.42
C SER A 186 -21.60 19.87 16.94
N TRP A 187 -21.24 21.01 17.52
CA TRP A 187 -21.21 21.21 18.96
C TRP A 187 -22.03 22.46 19.32
N PRO A 188 -22.96 22.38 20.30
CA PRO A 188 -23.17 21.28 21.25
C PRO A 188 -24.11 20.17 20.74
N GLY A 189 -24.69 20.31 19.54
CA GLY A 189 -25.56 19.28 18.95
C GLY A 189 -26.97 19.23 19.54
N ALA A 190 -27.56 20.39 19.88
CA ALA A 190 -28.93 20.50 20.39
C ALA A 190 -29.84 21.21 19.38
N SER A 191 -31.09 20.76 19.26
CA SER A 191 -32.04 21.24 18.23
C SER A 191 -32.46 22.71 18.40
N ASN A 192 -32.43 23.23 19.62
CA ASN A 192 -32.82 24.60 19.97
C ASN A 192 -31.63 25.53 20.23
N VAL A 193 -30.42 25.14 19.82
CA VAL A 193 -29.19 25.90 20.02
C VAL A 193 -28.50 26.13 18.68
N ILE A 194 -28.19 27.39 18.38
CA ILE A 194 -27.28 27.76 17.29
C ILE A 194 -25.91 27.17 17.63
N PRO A 195 -25.32 26.31 16.79
CA PRO A 195 -24.05 25.67 17.12
C PRO A 195 -22.94 26.70 17.32
N GLY A 196 -22.04 26.44 18.27
CA GLY A 196 -20.83 27.25 18.41
C GLY A 196 -19.73 26.81 17.42
N GLN A 197 -19.79 25.55 17.00
CA GLN A 197 -18.78 24.95 16.14
C GLN A 197 -19.37 23.83 15.28
N VAL A 198 -18.91 23.74 14.04
CA VAL A 198 -19.14 22.61 13.14
C VAL A 198 -17.79 22.15 12.60
N VAL A 199 -17.56 20.85 12.60
CA VAL A 199 -16.33 20.24 12.09
C VAL A 199 -16.72 19.20 11.04
N PHE A 200 -16.11 19.28 9.86
CA PHE A 200 -16.29 18.29 8.82
C PHE A 200 -14.99 17.91 8.12
N THR A 201 -14.99 16.78 7.40
CA THR A 201 -13.84 16.30 6.63
C THR A 201 -14.06 16.38 5.13
N VAL A 202 -12.95 16.58 4.40
CA VAL A 202 -12.90 16.59 2.93
C VAL A 202 -11.84 15.58 2.48
N ASP A 203 -12.16 14.73 1.52
CA ASP A 203 -11.25 13.78 0.87
C ASP A 203 -11.05 14.19 -0.59
N LEU A 204 -9.92 14.84 -0.88
CA LEU A 204 -9.56 15.21 -2.25
C LEU A 204 -8.54 14.22 -2.81
N ARG A 205 -8.82 13.69 -4.00
CA ARG A 205 -7.92 12.78 -4.72
C ARG A 205 -7.69 13.27 -6.16
N ALA A 206 -6.45 13.29 -6.62
CA ALA A 206 -6.12 13.52 -8.03
C ALA A 206 -4.83 12.79 -8.43
N ILE A 207 -4.79 12.27 -9.66
CA ILE A 207 -3.63 11.53 -10.21
C ILE A 207 -2.39 12.43 -10.30
N GLU A 208 -2.57 13.66 -10.75
CA GLU A 208 -1.50 14.63 -10.87
C GLU A 208 -1.44 15.55 -9.65
N ASN A 209 -0.27 15.57 -8.99
CA ASN A 209 -0.07 16.42 -7.81
C ASN A 209 -0.30 17.90 -8.10
N MET A 210 0.14 18.41 -9.26
CA MET A 210 -0.05 19.83 -9.61
C MET A 210 -1.54 20.21 -9.70
N VAL A 211 -2.35 19.33 -10.30
CA VAL A 211 -3.81 19.47 -10.36
C VAL A 211 -4.40 19.45 -8.95
N ARG A 212 -3.98 18.49 -8.11
CA ARG A 212 -4.41 18.40 -6.71
C ARG A 212 -4.14 19.68 -5.94
N GLU A 213 -2.91 20.19 -5.97
CA GLU A 213 -2.51 21.41 -5.25
C GLU A 213 -3.28 22.64 -5.76
N THR A 214 -3.56 22.71 -7.07
CA THR A 214 -4.35 23.80 -7.65
C THR A 214 -5.80 23.75 -7.17
N ILE A 215 -6.42 22.56 -7.18
CA ILE A 215 -7.77 22.37 -6.65
C ILE A 215 -7.81 22.69 -5.15
N LEU A 216 -6.81 22.26 -4.37
CA LEU A 216 -6.71 22.58 -2.94
C LEU A 216 -6.65 24.08 -2.69
N SER A 217 -5.82 24.81 -3.44
CA SER A 217 -5.67 26.25 -3.30
C SER A 217 -6.98 26.98 -3.63
N GLU A 218 -7.62 26.63 -4.75
CA GLU A 218 -8.88 27.23 -5.18
C GLU A 218 -10.04 26.92 -4.23
N LEU A 219 -10.17 25.66 -3.81
CA LEU A 219 -11.20 25.25 -2.84
C LEU A 219 -11.00 25.97 -1.50
N SER A 220 -9.77 26.00 -0.98
CA SER A 220 -9.49 26.69 0.29
C SER A 220 -9.86 28.17 0.20
N HIS A 221 -9.51 28.83 -0.91
CA HIS A 221 -9.87 30.24 -1.12
C HIS A 221 -11.38 30.46 -1.12
N ARG A 222 -12.14 29.66 -1.86
CA ARG A 222 -13.61 29.74 -1.89
C ARG A 222 -14.24 29.45 -0.54
N MET A 223 -13.69 28.49 0.21
CA MET A 223 -14.17 28.17 1.54
C MET A 223 -14.02 29.37 2.48
N TYR A 224 -12.86 30.03 2.48
CA TYR A 224 -12.67 31.26 3.27
C TYR A 224 -13.65 32.36 2.87
N GLN A 225 -13.89 32.58 1.57
CA GLN A 225 -14.87 33.57 1.11
C GLN A 225 -16.30 33.28 1.60
N ILE A 226 -16.72 32.02 1.64
CA ILE A 226 -18.03 31.63 2.17
C ILE A 226 -18.07 31.89 3.68
N CYS A 227 -17.03 31.51 4.42
CA CYS A 227 -16.94 31.75 5.86
C CYS A 227 -17.04 33.25 6.20
N ASP A 228 -16.30 34.09 5.48
CA ASP A 228 -16.33 35.54 5.65
C ASP A 228 -17.73 36.11 5.37
N ARG A 229 -18.42 35.64 4.33
CA ARG A 229 -19.78 36.07 3.99
C ARG A 229 -20.79 35.75 5.09
N HIS A 230 -20.63 34.59 5.74
CA HIS A 230 -21.45 34.18 6.89
C HIS A 230 -20.98 34.80 8.22
N SER A 231 -19.93 35.64 8.20
CA SER A 231 -19.33 36.22 9.41
C SER A 231 -18.92 35.16 10.44
N VAL A 232 -18.40 34.02 9.97
CA VAL A 232 -17.89 32.92 10.79
C VAL A 232 -16.41 32.66 10.51
N TYR A 233 -15.72 32.07 11.47
CA TYR A 233 -14.29 31.80 11.35
C TYR A 233 -14.04 30.35 10.93
N CYS A 234 -13.11 30.13 9.99
CA CYS A 234 -12.79 28.81 9.48
C CYS A 234 -11.31 28.47 9.66
N ILE A 235 -11.04 27.24 10.11
CA ILE A 235 -9.71 26.64 10.20
C ILE A 235 -9.70 25.41 9.30
N ILE A 236 -8.70 25.30 8.43
CA ILE A 236 -8.54 24.18 7.51
C ILE A 236 -7.21 23.50 7.83
N ASP A 237 -7.28 22.32 8.45
CA ASP A 237 -6.11 21.48 8.73
C ASP A 237 -5.91 20.47 7.60
N ARG A 238 -4.67 20.32 7.12
CA ARG A 238 -4.33 19.46 5.97
C ARG A 238 -3.51 18.23 6.41
N HIS A 239 -3.83 17.08 5.84
CA HIS A 239 -3.04 15.85 5.95
C HIS A 239 -2.85 15.18 4.57
N ASP A 240 -1.61 15.01 4.14
CA ASP A 240 -1.28 14.32 2.87
C ASP A 240 -1.08 12.82 3.05
N ALA A 241 -1.50 12.07 2.05
CA ALA A 241 -1.67 10.62 2.12
C ALA A 241 -0.75 9.82 1.18
N MET A 242 0.35 10.40 0.69
CA MET A 242 1.32 9.70 -0.19
C MET A 242 2.76 9.84 0.30
N ALA A 243 3.12 9.04 1.30
CA ALA A 243 4.46 9.16 1.88
C ALA A 243 5.57 8.54 1.01
N LEU A 244 5.40 7.32 0.50
CA LEU A 244 6.50 6.58 -0.16
C LEU A 244 6.88 7.12 -1.56
N SER A 245 5.99 7.86 -2.24
CA SER A 245 6.33 8.49 -3.52
C SER A 245 7.41 9.58 -3.38
N HIS A 246 7.64 10.09 -2.17
CA HIS A 246 8.71 11.03 -1.89
C HIS A 246 10.08 10.34 -1.76
N LEU A 247 10.09 9.01 -1.59
CA LEU A 247 11.28 8.22 -1.34
C LEU A 247 11.83 7.57 -2.63
N SER A 248 10.96 6.94 -3.42
CA SER A 248 11.37 6.22 -4.62
C SER A 248 10.23 6.04 -5.62
N LYS A 249 10.51 5.37 -6.74
CA LYS A 249 9.52 4.97 -7.74
C LYS A 249 8.51 4.01 -7.10
N VAL A 250 7.22 4.26 -7.30
CA VAL A 250 6.15 3.40 -6.77
C VAL A 250 5.39 2.78 -7.93
N GLY A 251 5.24 1.46 -7.89
CA GLY A 251 4.32 0.70 -8.74
C GLY A 251 3.23 0.06 -7.89
N MET A 252 2.04 -0.12 -8.47
CA MET A 252 0.94 -0.79 -7.77
C MET A 252 0.20 -1.73 -8.72
N LEU A 253 -0.19 -2.87 -8.19
CA LEU A 253 -1.00 -3.87 -8.87
C LEU A 253 -2.33 -4.00 -8.14
N PHE A 254 -3.42 -3.85 -8.88
CA PHE A 254 -4.76 -4.13 -8.39
C PHE A 254 -5.19 -5.55 -8.68
N VAL A 255 -5.69 -6.21 -7.66
CA VAL A 255 -6.38 -7.50 -7.73
C VAL A 255 -7.88 -7.25 -7.75
N ARG A 256 -8.59 -7.94 -8.65
CA ARG A 256 -10.04 -7.82 -8.78
C ARG A 256 -10.76 -8.06 -7.43
N CYS A 257 -11.71 -7.18 -7.11
CA CYS A 257 -12.54 -7.29 -5.91
C CYS A 257 -14.00 -7.55 -6.30
N ARG A 258 -14.66 -8.51 -5.61
CA ARG A 258 -16.04 -8.89 -5.91
C ARG A 258 -17.01 -7.73 -5.63
N GLY A 259 -17.77 -7.32 -6.63
CA GLY A 259 -18.70 -6.20 -6.57
C GLY A 259 -18.05 -4.84 -6.27
N GLY A 260 -16.72 -4.75 -6.28
CA GLY A 260 -15.99 -3.57 -5.80
C GLY A 260 -16.23 -3.22 -4.33
N ILE A 261 -16.69 -4.19 -3.52
CA ILE A 261 -17.02 -3.96 -2.12
C ILE A 261 -15.72 -3.81 -1.31
N SER A 262 -15.62 -2.74 -0.53
CA SER A 262 -14.48 -2.44 0.34
C SER A 262 -14.95 -1.84 1.68
N HIS A 263 -14.11 -1.90 2.71
CA HIS A 263 -14.42 -1.44 4.08
C HIS A 263 -15.69 -2.09 4.66
N SER A 264 -15.94 -3.33 4.27
CA SER A 264 -17.11 -4.11 4.66
C SER A 264 -16.69 -5.55 4.92
N PRO A 265 -17.33 -6.26 5.87
CA PRO A 265 -17.12 -7.70 6.06
C PRO A 265 -17.40 -8.55 4.82
N ALA A 266 -18.09 -7.99 3.81
CA ALA A 266 -18.36 -8.65 2.53
C ALA A 266 -17.23 -8.44 1.48
N GLU A 267 -16.15 -7.73 1.82
CA GLU A 267 -14.96 -7.60 0.98
C GLU A 267 -14.37 -8.99 0.66
N HIS A 268 -14.12 -9.26 -0.62
CA HIS A 268 -13.76 -10.60 -1.07
C HIS A 268 -12.94 -10.58 -2.37
N VAL A 269 -11.89 -11.41 -2.39
CA VAL A 269 -11.06 -11.72 -3.56
C VAL A 269 -11.00 -13.22 -3.78
N LEU A 270 -10.79 -13.65 -5.03
CA LEU A 270 -10.59 -15.06 -5.35
C LEU A 270 -9.12 -15.45 -5.16
N ASP A 271 -8.87 -16.66 -4.67
CA ASP A 271 -7.52 -17.21 -4.49
C ASP A 271 -6.71 -17.19 -5.81
N ASP A 272 -7.36 -17.49 -6.94
CA ASP A 272 -6.76 -17.44 -8.27
C ASP A 272 -6.29 -16.02 -8.65
N ASP A 273 -7.07 -15.00 -8.29
CA ASP A 273 -6.72 -13.60 -8.59
C ASP A 273 -5.51 -13.15 -7.75
N VAL A 274 -5.45 -13.58 -6.48
CA VAL A 274 -4.29 -13.36 -5.58
C VAL A 274 -3.05 -14.09 -6.11
N TRP A 275 -3.22 -15.32 -6.59
CA TRP A 275 -2.13 -16.12 -7.16
C TRP A 275 -1.53 -15.46 -8.40
N VAL A 276 -2.37 -14.96 -9.31
CA VAL A 276 -1.93 -14.23 -10.51
C VAL A 276 -1.13 -12.99 -10.14
N ALA A 277 -1.52 -12.25 -9.10
CA ALA A 277 -0.77 -11.09 -8.63
C ALA A 277 0.62 -11.48 -8.10
N GLY A 278 0.71 -12.55 -7.32
CA GLY A 278 2.00 -13.08 -6.83
C GLY A 278 2.94 -13.49 -7.96
N LEU A 279 2.42 -14.19 -8.98
CA LEU A 279 3.19 -14.56 -10.17
C LEU A 279 3.66 -13.34 -10.98
N ALA A 280 2.81 -12.32 -11.11
CA ALA A 280 3.16 -11.09 -11.82
C ALA A 280 4.31 -10.34 -11.13
N VAL A 281 4.27 -10.22 -9.79
CA VAL A 281 5.37 -9.62 -9.01
C VAL A 281 6.64 -10.43 -9.17
N LEU A 282 6.59 -11.76 -9.01
CA LEU A 282 7.75 -12.62 -9.16
C LEU A 282 8.38 -12.49 -10.55
N ALA A 283 7.57 -12.54 -11.61
CA ALA A 283 8.04 -12.39 -12.99
C ALA A 283 8.66 -11.01 -13.25
N PHE A 284 8.09 -9.96 -12.65
CA PHE A 284 8.64 -8.60 -12.75
C PHE A 284 10.02 -8.50 -12.09
N LEU A 285 10.16 -9.02 -10.86
CA LEU A 285 11.43 -9.03 -10.13
C LEU A 285 12.48 -9.83 -10.92
N GLU A 286 12.12 -10.99 -11.43
CA GLU A 286 13.04 -11.84 -12.22
C GLU A 286 13.49 -11.18 -13.53
N SER A 287 12.58 -10.49 -14.21
CA SER A 287 12.87 -9.91 -15.53
C SER A 287 13.63 -8.59 -15.46
N ASN A 288 13.40 -7.78 -14.42
CA ASN A 288 13.92 -6.42 -14.35
C ASN A 288 15.08 -6.24 -13.37
N LEU A 289 15.12 -7.02 -12.28
CA LEU A 289 16.17 -6.89 -11.26
C LEU A 289 17.28 -7.94 -11.44
N TYR A 290 16.96 -9.11 -11.97
CA TYR A 290 17.93 -10.19 -12.17
C TYR A 290 18.39 -10.36 -13.63
N SER A 291 18.12 -9.40 -14.51
CA SER A 291 18.48 -9.43 -15.94
C SER A 291 19.99 -9.43 -16.22
N SER A 292 20.83 -9.03 -15.26
CA SER A 292 22.29 -9.22 -15.31
C SER A 292 22.73 -10.70 -15.19
N MET A 293 21.81 -11.65 -14.93
CA MET A 293 22.09 -13.08 -14.78
C MET A 293 21.86 -13.95 -16.03
N GLN A 294 21.58 -13.37 -17.20
CA GLN A 294 21.23 -14.16 -18.40
C GLN A 294 22.30 -15.14 -18.93
N LYS A 295 23.54 -15.15 -18.39
CA LYS A 295 24.55 -16.15 -18.76
C LYS A 295 24.43 -17.51 -18.04
N VAL A 296 23.58 -17.66 -17.02
CA VAL A 296 23.48 -18.93 -16.23
C VAL A 296 22.11 -19.61 -16.30
N GLN A 297 21.08 -18.94 -16.85
CA GLN A 297 19.68 -19.35 -16.68
C GLN A 297 19.13 -20.43 -17.64
N HIS A 298 19.93 -21.02 -18.53
CA HIS A 298 19.40 -22.06 -19.42
C HIS A 298 19.00 -23.36 -18.68
N ASN A 299 19.55 -23.59 -17.47
CA ASN A 299 19.29 -24.79 -16.68
C ASN A 299 18.12 -24.65 -15.68
N PHE A 300 17.80 -23.45 -15.20
CA PHE A 300 16.73 -23.25 -14.19
C PHE A 300 15.31 -23.30 -14.78
N LYS A 301 15.11 -22.79 -16.01
CA LYS A 301 13.80 -22.82 -16.69
C LYS A 301 13.30 -24.25 -16.94
N LYS A 302 14.19 -25.22 -17.15
CA LYS A 302 13.81 -26.64 -17.34
C LYS A 302 13.32 -27.29 -16.05
N VAL A 303 13.87 -26.91 -14.89
CA VAL A 303 13.50 -27.47 -13.58
C VAL A 303 12.15 -26.91 -13.10
N GLN A 304 11.91 -25.60 -13.25
CA GLN A 304 10.62 -24.97 -12.90
C GLN A 304 9.47 -25.46 -13.79
N LEU A 305 9.69 -25.58 -15.11
CA LEU A 305 8.70 -26.12 -16.04
C LEU A 305 8.36 -27.59 -15.72
N LYS A 306 9.35 -28.37 -15.27
CA LYS A 306 9.13 -29.75 -14.82
C LYS A 306 8.26 -29.79 -13.56
N MET A 307 8.54 -28.97 -12.56
CA MET A 307 7.71 -28.89 -11.34
C MET A 307 6.26 -28.51 -11.65
N LEU A 308 6.04 -27.52 -12.54
CA LEU A 308 4.71 -27.14 -13.02
C LEU A 308 3.97 -28.27 -13.74
N LEU A 309 4.66 -29.02 -14.61
CA LEU A 309 4.08 -30.16 -15.33
C LEU A 309 3.78 -31.35 -14.41
N ASP A 310 4.63 -31.61 -13.41
CA ASP A 310 4.46 -32.70 -12.46
C ASP A 310 3.31 -32.38 -11.47
N SER A 311 3.18 -31.13 -11.02
CA SER A 311 2.03 -30.67 -10.20
C SER A 311 0.72 -30.70 -10.98
N ALA A 312 0.71 -30.22 -12.23
CA ALA A 312 -0.47 -30.30 -13.11
C ALA A 312 -0.85 -31.76 -13.43
N GLY A 313 0.14 -32.63 -13.63
CA GLY A 313 -0.06 -34.07 -13.80
C GLY A 313 -0.69 -34.72 -12.56
N THR A 314 -0.25 -34.34 -11.37
CA THR A 314 -0.77 -34.86 -10.10
C THR A 314 -2.22 -34.41 -9.89
N MET A 315 -2.53 -33.12 -10.11
CA MET A 315 -3.92 -32.61 -10.05
C MET A 315 -4.85 -33.31 -11.04
N MET A 316 -4.41 -33.51 -12.30
CA MET A 316 -5.23 -34.20 -13.29
C MET A 316 -5.41 -35.69 -12.98
N THR A 317 -4.46 -36.32 -12.28
CA THR A 317 -4.62 -37.71 -11.81
C THR A 317 -5.73 -37.81 -10.77
N VAL A 318 -5.79 -36.85 -9.84
CA VAL A 318 -6.82 -36.76 -8.79
C VAL A 318 -8.20 -36.42 -9.39
N LEU A 319 -8.26 -35.51 -10.35
CA LEU A 319 -9.50 -35.17 -11.06
C LEU A 319 -10.02 -36.34 -11.92
N CYS A 320 -9.13 -37.07 -12.61
CA CYS A 320 -9.56 -38.14 -13.50
C CYS A 320 -9.93 -39.43 -12.74
N SER A 321 -9.40 -39.66 -11.53
CA SER A 321 -9.83 -40.75 -10.64
C SER A 321 -11.22 -40.50 -10.03
N GLN A 322 -11.63 -39.24 -9.89
CA GLN A 322 -12.95 -38.86 -9.40
C GLN A 322 -14.05 -38.91 -10.47
N VAL A 323 -13.72 -38.77 -11.76
CA VAL A 323 -14.72 -38.55 -12.83
C VAL A 323 -14.96 -39.78 -13.74
N HIS A 324 -14.20 -40.88 -13.61
CA HIS A 324 -14.39 -42.14 -14.38
C HIS A 324 -14.59 -41.97 -15.91
N SER A 325 -14.07 -40.89 -16.50
CA SER A 325 -14.23 -40.57 -17.91
C SER A 325 -13.00 -40.97 -18.73
N ARG A 326 -13.21 -41.78 -19.78
CA ARG A 326 -12.13 -42.21 -20.70
C ARG A 326 -11.46 -41.06 -21.45
N ASN A 327 -12.03 -39.84 -21.43
CA ASN A 327 -11.52 -38.69 -22.18
C ASN A 327 -10.41 -37.89 -21.48
N CYS A 328 -10.15 -38.05 -20.18
CA CYS A 328 -9.02 -37.34 -19.53
C CYS A 328 -7.64 -38.03 -19.65
N PHE A 329 -7.55 -39.20 -20.32
CA PHE A 329 -6.27 -39.89 -20.56
C PHE A 329 -5.41 -39.29 -21.68
N LYS A 330 -5.98 -38.54 -22.65
CA LYS A 330 -5.22 -37.94 -23.77
C LYS A 330 -4.33 -36.77 -23.32
N PRO A 331 -4.82 -35.77 -22.56
CA PRO A 331 -3.98 -34.69 -22.02
C PRO A 331 -2.89 -35.21 -21.08
N MET A 332 -3.21 -36.21 -20.25
CA MET A 332 -2.28 -36.79 -19.28
C MET A 332 -1.06 -37.45 -19.94
N LYS A 333 -1.25 -38.16 -21.06
CA LYS A 333 -0.16 -38.75 -21.85
C LYS A 333 0.75 -37.69 -22.49
N ILE A 334 0.22 -36.53 -22.86
CA ILE A 334 0.99 -35.42 -23.43
C ILE A 334 1.87 -34.78 -22.34
N ILE A 335 1.31 -34.51 -21.16
CA ILE A 335 2.03 -33.93 -20.01
C ILE A 335 3.15 -34.86 -19.54
N HIS A 336 2.87 -36.17 -19.39
CA HIS A 336 3.89 -37.16 -19.00
C HIS A 336 4.99 -37.33 -20.06
N LYS A 337 4.65 -37.26 -21.35
CA LYS A 337 5.63 -37.34 -22.45
C LYS A 337 6.53 -36.10 -22.50
N ALA A 338 5.98 -34.92 -22.19
CA ALA A 338 6.74 -33.67 -22.06
C ALA A 338 7.70 -33.70 -20.86
N SER A 339 7.24 -34.10 -19.67
CA SER A 339 8.07 -34.23 -18.46
C SER A 339 9.23 -35.25 -18.63
N ARG A 340 8.96 -36.41 -19.25
CA ARG A 340 10.01 -37.41 -19.54
C ARG A 340 11.04 -36.97 -20.58
N ARG A 341 10.64 -36.17 -21.58
CA ARG A 341 11.56 -35.63 -22.59
C ARG A 341 12.54 -34.63 -21.98
N ILE A 342 12.05 -33.77 -21.09
CA ILE A 342 12.88 -32.84 -20.31
C ILE A 342 13.89 -33.60 -19.43
N SER A 343 13.47 -34.72 -18.82
CA SER A 343 14.33 -35.55 -17.95
C SER A 343 15.52 -36.20 -18.69
N ARG A 344 15.31 -36.68 -19.91
CA ARG A 344 16.38 -37.30 -20.72
C ARG A 344 17.43 -36.31 -21.22
N GLU A 345 17.04 -35.06 -21.47
CA GLU A 345 17.97 -34.00 -21.87
C GLU A 345 18.80 -33.47 -20.70
N SER A 346 18.33 -33.61 -19.45
CA SER A 346 19.06 -33.20 -18.25
C SER A 346 20.10 -34.21 -17.74
N GLU A 347 19.94 -35.52 -18.02
CA GLU A 347 20.90 -36.55 -17.58
C GLU A 347 22.21 -36.54 -18.38
N PHE A 348 22.20 -36.04 -19.63
CA PHE A 348 23.38 -36.00 -20.50
C PHE A 348 24.49 -35.03 -20.03
N PHE A 349 24.19 -34.13 -19.08
CA PHE A 349 25.10 -33.06 -18.65
C PHE A 349 25.65 -33.20 -17.22
N MET A 350 25.23 -34.22 -16.46
CA MET A 350 25.73 -34.47 -15.09
C MET A 350 27.15 -35.06 -15.03
N TYR A 351 27.78 -35.41 -16.17
CA TYR A 351 29.11 -36.04 -16.21
C TYR A 351 30.27 -35.16 -16.70
N ALA A 352 30.08 -33.84 -16.88
CA ALA A 352 31.19 -32.94 -17.20
C ALA A 352 31.93 -32.49 -15.91
N THR A 353 33.14 -33.01 -15.70
CA THR A 353 34.05 -32.66 -14.58
C THR A 353 34.56 -31.21 -14.66
N PRO A 354 34.95 -30.58 -13.53
CA PRO A 354 35.25 -29.15 -13.48
C PRO A 354 36.64 -28.84 -14.04
N ALA A 355 36.72 -27.89 -14.98
CA ALA A 355 37.97 -27.34 -15.49
C ALA A 355 38.65 -26.43 -14.45
N GLN A 356 39.97 -26.58 -14.30
CA GLN A 356 40.86 -25.84 -13.39
C GLN A 356 40.95 -24.33 -13.68
N PRO A 357 41.33 -23.50 -12.68
CA PRO A 357 41.44 -22.05 -12.85
C PRO A 357 42.74 -21.65 -13.57
N LEU A 358 42.65 -20.89 -14.64
CA LEU A 358 43.81 -20.30 -15.33
C LEU A 358 44.22 -18.96 -14.67
N ARG A 359 45.51 -18.87 -14.33
CA ARG A 359 46.23 -17.69 -13.82
C ARG A 359 46.47 -16.63 -14.93
N ASN A 360 46.34 -15.36 -14.51
CA ASN A 360 46.91 -14.10 -15.00
C ASN A 360 47.69 -14.07 -16.33
N LYS A 361 47.36 -13.10 -17.20
CA LYS A 361 48.36 -12.19 -17.80
C LYS A 361 47.81 -10.76 -17.97
N THR A 362 48.59 -9.83 -17.45
CA THR A 362 48.55 -8.37 -17.58
C THR A 362 48.74 -7.89 -19.02
N ALA A 363 47.94 -6.93 -19.48
CA ALA A 363 48.31 -5.98 -20.53
C ALA A 363 47.36 -4.74 -20.53
N LYS A 364 47.89 -3.56 -20.20
CA LYS A 364 47.55 -2.25 -20.79
C LYS A 364 48.51 -2.03 -21.98
N PRO A 365 48.30 -1.14 -23.00
CA PRO A 365 47.66 0.19 -22.94
C PRO A 365 46.90 0.70 -24.22
N ASN A 366 46.56 2.00 -24.23
CA ASN A 366 46.14 2.94 -25.31
C ASN A 366 44.64 2.97 -25.70
N ILE A 367 43.88 4.08 -25.52
CA ILE A 367 43.88 5.48 -26.07
C ILE A 367 43.17 5.58 -27.44
N GLY A 368 42.17 6.50 -27.51
CA GLY A 368 41.37 6.96 -28.67
C GLY A 368 39.87 6.79 -28.35
N ILE A 369 39.06 7.79 -27.99
CA ILE A 369 38.62 9.02 -28.69
C ILE A 369 38.28 8.76 -30.17
N ASP A 370 36.99 8.50 -30.43
CA ASP A 370 36.08 9.42 -31.15
C ASP A 370 34.68 9.32 -30.55
#